data_AF-O28535-F1
#
_entry.id   AF-O28535-F1
#
_cell.length_a   1.000
_cell.length_b   1.000
_cell.length_c   1.000
_cell.angle_alpha   90.00
_cell.angle_beta   90.00
_cell.angle_gamma   90.00
#
_symmetry.space_group_name_H-M   'P 1'
#
loop_
_entity.id
_entity.type
_entity.pdbx_description
1 polymer ?
#
loop_
_entity_poly.entity_id
_entity_poly.type
_entity_poly.pdbx_seq_one_letter_code
_entity_poly.pdbx_strand_id
1 'polypeptide(L)'
;MMFLRLREEIARNLRNSGVRAVSPYKVGIGWIDLAIPRKRIGIDILDGSYESCAERLSSHPFRDVIIVDSVEEFCKEFGIPAPELNDEELEAPSAYVKAIEDALAYLYITGEVYEKEIDYRPLNSTLPDLKRFGYAVSYSKPKLNPQMFVCLTHDGYTAAKKVVLRRVELFEKRLRKLSTPENYIIALGMSAGLKVFKTADLEDYDLKSLLSFMRKLSEERFAVDEALHPKTALCRFLVDTALNGKAVKLAQTLSKLGLAFKVKKYSPFGHYLGEEYRIAREAVEALMKFSFAEIPRDYLREFMALTYPLSHSDIYPILSYSGDFLRKAEESGVCRLEGSKITLSEKFVDYAKVRLAMLIEKITEDLP
;
A
#
# COMPACT_ATOMS: atom_id res chain seq x y z
N MET A 1 -15.69 -0.44 17.27
CA MET A 1 -16.00 -1.45 16.24
C MET A 1 -15.05 -1.25 15.09
N MET A 2 -14.31 -2.27 14.65
CA MET A 2 -13.30 -2.03 13.62
C MET A 2 -13.93 -1.93 12.23
N PHE A 3 -13.78 -0.75 11.62
CA PHE A 3 -14.30 -0.38 10.29
C PHE A 3 -14.00 -1.42 9.19
N LEU A 4 -12.93 -2.22 9.33
CA LEU A 4 -12.57 -3.28 8.38
C LEU A 4 -13.64 -4.37 8.28
N ARG A 5 -14.14 -4.90 9.41
CA ARG A 5 -15.19 -5.94 9.41
C ARG A 5 -16.48 -5.37 8.85
N LEU A 6 -16.83 -4.17 9.30
CA LEU A 6 -18.00 -3.45 8.84
C LEU A 6 -18.00 -3.28 7.32
N ARG A 7 -16.88 -2.84 6.73
CA ARG A 7 -16.73 -2.70 5.28
C ARG A 7 -16.93 -4.03 4.55
N GLU A 8 -16.39 -5.12 5.09
CA GLU A 8 -16.51 -6.44 4.46
C GLU A 8 -17.94 -6.96 4.48
N GLU A 9 -18.67 -6.75 5.57
CA GLU A 9 -20.09 -7.06 5.67
C GLU A 9 -20.92 -6.18 4.74
N ILE A 10 -20.69 -4.87 4.72
CA ILE A 10 -21.37 -3.95 3.79
C ILE A 10 -21.11 -4.38 2.33
N ALA A 11 -19.86 -4.66 1.96
CA ALA A 11 -19.50 -5.12 0.61
C ALA A 11 -20.15 -6.47 0.28
N ARG A 12 -20.29 -7.38 1.25
CA ARG A 12 -21.00 -8.65 1.07
C ARG A 12 -22.49 -8.42 0.87
N ASN A 13 -23.13 -7.59 1.68
CA ASN A 13 -24.56 -7.28 1.59
C ASN A 13 -24.90 -6.59 0.27
N LEU A 14 -24.04 -5.66 -0.19
CA LEU A 14 -24.14 -5.04 -1.51
C LEU A 14 -24.03 -6.08 -2.65
N ARG A 15 -23.09 -7.04 -2.56
CA ARG A 15 -23.01 -8.12 -3.55
C ARG A 15 -24.25 -9.00 -3.55
N ASN A 16 -24.77 -9.32 -2.38
CA ASN A 16 -25.97 -10.15 -2.21
C ASN A 16 -27.24 -9.46 -2.71
N SER A 17 -27.31 -8.12 -2.66
CA SER A 17 -28.39 -7.34 -3.27
C SER A 17 -28.25 -7.15 -4.78
N GLY A 18 -27.22 -7.75 -5.41
CA GLY A 18 -26.99 -7.69 -6.85
C GLY A 18 -26.12 -6.50 -7.30
N VAL A 19 -25.61 -5.69 -6.37
CA VAL A 19 -24.69 -4.59 -6.68
C VAL A 19 -23.28 -5.15 -6.93
N ARG A 20 -22.62 -4.70 -7.99
CA ARG A 20 -21.21 -5.03 -8.23
C ARG A 20 -20.30 -4.21 -7.29
N ALA A 21 -20.12 -4.71 -6.08
CA ALA A 21 -19.19 -4.16 -5.10
C ALA A 21 -17.82 -4.85 -5.18
N VAL A 22 -16.77 -4.05 -5.34
CA VAL A 22 -15.37 -4.51 -5.46
C VAL A 22 -14.58 -4.05 -4.24
N SER A 23 -14.45 -4.93 -3.25
CA SER A 23 -13.63 -4.73 -2.06
C SER A 23 -13.17 -6.08 -1.49
N PRO A 24 -11.95 -6.20 -0.92
CA PRO A 24 -10.84 -5.22 -0.94
C PRO A 24 -9.85 -5.42 -2.11
N TYR A 25 -10.05 -6.41 -2.98
CA TYR A 25 -8.97 -6.98 -3.81
C TYR A 25 -8.72 -6.36 -5.20
N LYS A 26 -9.39 -5.27 -5.60
CA LYS A 26 -9.10 -4.58 -6.89
C LYS A 26 -9.26 -3.06 -6.82
N VAL A 27 -9.34 -2.52 -5.62
CA VAL A 27 -9.40 -1.09 -5.35
C VAL A 27 -8.23 -0.74 -4.45
N GLY A 28 -7.88 0.55 -4.35
CA GLY A 28 -6.94 0.98 -3.32
C GLY A 28 -7.40 0.50 -1.93
N ILE A 29 -6.50 0.53 -0.96
CA ILE A 29 -6.81 0.09 0.39
C ILE A 29 -7.81 1.06 1.03
N GLY A 30 -8.91 0.58 1.61
CA GLY A 30 -9.85 1.41 2.40
C GLY A 30 -11.31 1.39 1.95
N TRP A 31 -11.60 1.17 0.66
CA TRP A 31 -12.93 1.49 0.09
C TRP A 31 -13.72 0.31 -0.47
N ILE A 32 -14.97 0.61 -0.80
CA ILE A 32 -15.83 -0.19 -1.68
C ILE A 32 -16.01 0.60 -2.98
N ASP A 33 -15.59 0.03 -4.11
CA ASP A 33 -15.98 0.57 -5.44
C ASP A 33 -17.30 -0.08 -5.85
N LEU A 34 -18.35 0.73 -5.96
CA LEU A 34 -19.58 0.34 -6.62
C LEU A 34 -19.44 0.57 -8.12
N ALA A 35 -19.34 -0.52 -8.87
CA ALA A 35 -19.38 -0.48 -10.31
C ALA A 35 -20.83 -0.51 -10.79
N ILE A 36 -21.50 0.64 -10.76
CA ILE A 36 -22.75 0.87 -11.49
C ILE A 36 -22.36 1.20 -12.94
N PRO A 37 -23.09 0.76 -13.99
CA PRO A 37 -22.80 1.19 -15.36
C PRO A 37 -22.63 2.71 -15.44
N ARG A 38 -21.44 3.18 -15.85
CA ARG A 38 -21.04 4.60 -15.97
C ARG A 38 -20.93 5.40 -14.66
N LYS A 39 -21.07 4.81 -13.48
CA LYS A 39 -20.82 5.46 -12.18
C LYS A 39 -19.90 4.59 -11.33
N ARG A 40 -18.70 5.12 -11.01
CA ARG A 40 -17.82 4.53 -9.99
C ARG A 40 -17.99 5.35 -8.73
N ILE A 41 -18.54 4.72 -7.70
CA ILE A 41 -18.75 5.36 -6.40
C ILE A 41 -17.72 4.78 -5.44
N GLY A 42 -16.90 5.66 -4.87
CA GLY A 42 -16.00 5.29 -3.78
C GLY A 42 -16.72 5.43 -2.45
N ILE A 43 -16.81 4.34 -1.68
CA ILE A 43 -17.42 4.36 -0.34
C ILE A 43 -16.34 4.14 0.71
N ASP A 44 -16.32 4.99 1.73
CA ASP A 44 -15.52 4.83 2.95
C ASP A 44 -16.42 4.96 4.20
N ILE A 45 -16.05 4.32 5.30
CA ILE A 45 -16.80 4.36 6.57
C ILE A 45 -16.14 5.37 7.50
N LEU A 46 -16.86 6.35 8.03
CA LEU A 46 -16.26 7.32 8.94
C LEU A 46 -15.74 6.65 10.23
N ASP A 47 -14.41 6.66 10.41
CA ASP A 47 -13.73 6.28 11.67
C ASP A 47 -12.45 7.11 11.74
N GLY A 48 -12.45 8.16 12.57
CA GLY A 48 -11.45 9.24 12.54
C GLY A 48 -12.07 10.55 12.03
N SER A 49 -11.42 11.20 11.06
CA SER A 49 -11.89 12.47 10.51
C SER A 49 -12.49 12.33 9.11
N TYR A 50 -13.38 13.25 8.76
CA TYR A 50 -14.00 13.33 7.45
C TYR A 50 -12.95 13.65 6.37
N GLU A 51 -12.03 14.56 6.67
CA GLU A 51 -10.94 15.00 5.79
C GLU A 51 -10.06 13.82 5.40
N SER A 52 -9.77 12.94 6.36
CA SER A 52 -9.00 11.72 6.12
C SER A 52 -9.71 10.77 5.16
N CYS A 53 -11.03 10.63 5.29
CA CYS A 53 -11.84 9.83 4.35
C CYS A 53 -11.87 10.45 2.95
N ALA A 54 -12.12 11.74 2.85
CA ALA A 54 -12.16 12.46 1.58
C ALA A 54 -10.79 12.45 0.87
N GLU A 55 -9.71 12.70 1.61
CA GLU A 55 -8.36 12.76 1.08
C GLU A 55 -7.88 11.40 0.58
N ARG A 56 -8.18 10.34 1.32
CA ARG A 56 -7.99 8.98 0.83
C ARG A 56 -8.82 8.78 -0.45
N LEU A 57 -10.13 9.06 -0.45
CA LEU A 57 -11.01 8.77 -1.61
C LEU A 57 -10.54 9.51 -2.88
N SER A 58 -9.92 10.68 -2.72
CA SER A 58 -9.31 11.43 -3.83
C SER A 58 -8.02 10.81 -4.40
N SER A 59 -7.46 9.77 -3.79
CA SER A 59 -6.31 9.03 -4.31
C SER A 59 -6.70 8.02 -5.41
N HIS A 60 -7.95 8.07 -5.88
CA HIS A 60 -8.47 7.20 -6.93
C HIS A 60 -9.52 7.97 -7.76
N PRO A 61 -9.65 7.71 -9.08
CA PRO A 61 -10.55 8.47 -9.95
C PRO A 61 -12.03 8.06 -9.80
N PHE A 62 -12.62 8.27 -8.62
CA PHE A 62 -14.05 8.13 -8.43
C PHE A 62 -14.82 9.30 -9.06
N ARG A 63 -16.02 9.03 -9.58
CA ARG A 63 -16.92 10.09 -10.06
C ARG A 63 -17.75 10.67 -8.93
N ASP A 64 -18.18 9.80 -8.03
CA ASP A 64 -18.97 10.12 -6.84
C ASP A 64 -18.30 9.49 -5.62
N VAL A 65 -18.46 10.09 -4.45
CA VAL A 65 -17.93 9.60 -3.18
C VAL A 65 -19.01 9.61 -2.10
N ILE A 66 -19.01 8.58 -1.26
CA ILE A 66 -19.91 8.47 -0.09
C ILE A 66 -19.05 8.19 1.13
N ILE A 67 -19.23 9.00 2.17
CA ILE A 67 -18.65 8.75 3.49
C ILE A 67 -19.79 8.33 4.40
N VAL A 68 -19.76 7.08 4.85
CA VAL A 68 -20.81 6.49 5.70
C VAL A 68 -20.56 6.91 7.14
N ASP A 69 -21.34 7.87 7.63
CA ASP A 69 -21.40 8.30 9.02
C ASP A 69 -22.46 7.55 9.84
N SER A 70 -23.56 7.14 9.20
CA SER A 70 -24.60 6.27 9.74
C SER A 70 -24.76 5.00 8.89
N VAL A 71 -24.36 3.86 9.46
CA VAL A 71 -24.50 2.55 8.80
C VAL A 71 -25.96 2.22 8.53
N GLU A 72 -26.85 2.55 9.47
CA GLU A 72 -28.27 2.25 9.34
C GLU A 72 -28.93 3.04 8.21
N GLU A 73 -28.59 4.33 8.07
CA GLU A 73 -29.10 5.18 6.99
C GLU A 73 -28.56 4.72 5.64
N PHE A 74 -27.26 4.44 5.56
CA PHE A 74 -26.65 3.88 4.36
C PHE A 74 -27.30 2.55 3.96
N CYS A 75 -27.54 1.64 4.91
CA CYS A 75 -28.21 0.37 4.63
C CYS A 75 -29.64 0.56 4.13
N LYS A 76 -30.41 1.50 4.70
CA LYS A 76 -31.76 1.85 4.25
C LYS A 76 -31.76 2.44 2.84
N GLU A 77 -30.83 3.35 2.54
CA GLU A 77 -30.70 3.98 1.23
C GLU A 77 -30.41 2.95 0.13
N PHE A 78 -29.52 2.00 0.40
CA PHE A 78 -29.14 0.95 -0.57
C PHE A 78 -30.03 -0.30 -0.52
N GLY A 79 -31.03 -0.34 0.36
CA GLY A 79 -31.94 -1.48 0.51
C GLY A 79 -31.22 -2.78 0.91
N ILE A 80 -30.16 -2.68 1.70
CA ILE A 80 -29.37 -3.83 2.17
C ILE A 80 -29.62 -4.09 3.67
N PRO A 81 -29.50 -5.35 4.14
CA PRO A 81 -29.60 -5.63 5.56
C PRO A 81 -28.47 -4.96 6.34
N ALA A 82 -28.77 -4.55 7.57
CA ALA A 82 -27.76 -4.08 8.50
C ALA A 82 -26.73 -5.20 8.76
N PRO A 83 -25.43 -4.88 8.86
CA PRO A 83 -24.40 -5.85 9.19
C PRO A 83 -24.63 -6.51 10.56
N GLU A 84 -24.74 -7.84 10.59
CA GLU A 84 -24.68 -8.62 11.82
C GLU A 84 -23.22 -8.90 12.16
N LEU A 85 -22.71 -8.27 13.22
CA LEU A 85 -21.34 -8.47 13.68
C LEU A 85 -21.37 -9.29 14.97
N ASN A 86 -20.96 -10.55 14.86
CA ASN A 86 -20.75 -11.40 16.03
C ASN A 86 -19.43 -11.00 16.70
N ASP A 87 -19.54 -10.25 17.80
CA ASP A 87 -18.47 -10.09 18.78
C ASP A 87 -18.41 -11.35 19.65
N GLU A 88 -18.02 -12.48 19.07
CA GLU A 88 -17.67 -13.63 19.91
C GLU A 88 -16.47 -13.22 20.78
N GLU A 89 -16.67 -13.19 22.10
CA GLU A 89 -15.56 -13.09 23.06
C GLU A 89 -14.68 -14.33 22.87
N LEU A 90 -13.47 -14.10 22.38
CA LEU A 90 -12.56 -15.17 22.04
C LEU A 90 -11.77 -15.56 23.28
N GLU A 91 -12.01 -16.78 23.75
CA GLU A 91 -11.15 -17.41 24.75
C GLU A 91 -9.69 -17.40 24.28
N ALA A 92 -8.75 -17.31 25.23
CA ALA A 92 -7.33 -17.36 24.94
C ALA A 92 -7.00 -18.72 24.27
N PRO A 93 -6.55 -18.74 23.00
CA PRO A 93 -6.29 -19.98 22.30
C PRO A 93 -5.18 -20.78 22.98
N SER A 94 -5.25 -22.11 22.88
CA SER A 94 -4.15 -22.97 23.29
C SER A 94 -2.85 -22.60 22.55
N ALA A 95 -1.69 -22.92 23.14
CA ALA A 95 -0.40 -22.61 22.52
C ALA A 95 -0.26 -23.17 21.09
N TYR A 96 -0.86 -24.33 20.83
CA TYR A 96 -0.88 -24.95 19.51
C TYR A 96 -1.79 -24.19 18.51
N VAL A 97 -3.00 -23.80 18.92
CA VAL A 97 -3.90 -22.98 18.09
C VAL A 97 -3.24 -21.65 17.76
N LYS A 98 -2.57 -21.02 18.74
CA LYS A 98 -1.81 -19.79 18.52
C LYS A 98 -0.70 -19.98 17.48
N ALA A 99 0.03 -21.09 17.52
CA ALA A 99 1.08 -21.38 16.52
C ALA A 99 0.49 -21.54 15.10
N ILE A 100 -0.68 -22.17 14.98
CA ILE A 100 -1.42 -22.25 13.70
C ILE A 100 -1.83 -20.85 13.22
N GLU A 101 -2.44 -20.04 14.10
CA GLU A 101 -2.83 -18.66 13.78
C GLU A 101 -1.63 -17.81 13.36
N ASP A 102 -0.50 -17.92 14.07
CA ASP A 102 0.76 -17.25 13.75
C ASP A 102 1.30 -17.66 12.37
N ALA A 103 1.24 -18.95 12.04
CA ALA A 103 1.69 -19.47 10.75
C ALA A 103 0.77 -19.05 9.59
N LEU A 104 -0.55 -19.05 9.81
CA LEU A 104 -1.54 -18.55 8.86
C LEU A 104 -1.34 -17.06 8.55
N ALA A 105 -1.23 -16.24 9.60
CA ALA A 105 -0.98 -14.80 9.44
C ALA A 105 0.36 -14.53 8.74
N TYR A 106 1.40 -15.29 9.07
CA TYR A 106 2.68 -15.23 8.38
C TYR A 106 2.51 -15.51 6.88
N LEU A 107 1.97 -16.68 6.49
CA LEU A 107 1.80 -17.00 5.07
C LEU A 107 0.86 -16.03 4.32
N TYR A 108 -0.12 -15.45 5.01
CA TYR A 108 -1.01 -14.44 4.42
C TYR A 108 -0.25 -13.16 4.06
N ILE A 109 0.51 -12.63 5.01
CA ILE A 109 1.29 -11.41 4.83
C ILE A 109 2.43 -11.66 3.86
N THR A 110 3.08 -12.81 3.97
CA THR A 110 4.23 -13.14 3.13
C THR A 110 3.81 -13.66 1.77
N GLY A 111 2.58 -14.11 1.53
CA GLY A 111 2.10 -14.65 0.25
C GLY A 111 2.67 -16.02 -0.13
N GLU A 112 3.99 -16.13 -0.30
CA GLU A 112 4.72 -17.37 -0.59
C GLU A 112 6.08 -17.37 0.14
N VAL A 113 6.56 -18.54 0.55
CA VAL A 113 7.90 -18.72 1.15
C VAL A 113 8.61 -19.94 0.61
N TYR A 114 9.94 -19.88 0.52
CA TYR A 114 10.75 -21.01 0.08
C TYR A 114 10.78 -22.11 1.14
N GLU A 115 10.32 -23.31 0.80
CA GLU A 115 10.02 -24.37 1.77
C GLU A 115 11.28 -24.91 2.47
N LYS A 116 12.43 -24.92 1.80
CA LYS A 116 13.68 -25.45 2.37
C LYS A 116 14.34 -24.53 3.40
N GLU A 117 14.00 -23.23 3.41
CA GLU A 117 14.63 -22.22 4.26
C GLU A 117 13.59 -21.44 5.09
N ILE A 118 12.61 -22.14 5.67
CA ILE A 118 11.64 -21.53 6.57
C ILE A 118 12.30 -21.18 7.92
N ASP A 119 12.58 -19.90 8.13
CA ASP A 119 13.14 -19.35 9.39
C ASP A 119 12.06 -18.93 10.41
N TYR A 120 10.79 -19.13 10.09
CA TYR A 120 9.68 -18.77 10.98
C TYR A 120 9.20 -19.99 11.77
N ARG A 121 9.59 -20.06 13.06
CA ARG A 121 9.35 -21.21 13.94
C ARG A 121 7.89 -21.70 13.97
N PRO A 122 6.86 -20.84 14.14
CA PRO A 122 5.48 -21.31 14.16
C PRO A 122 5.12 -22.07 12.87
N LEU A 123 5.45 -21.50 11.71
CA LEU A 123 5.20 -22.16 10.42
C LEU A 123 5.97 -23.47 10.30
N ASN A 124 7.26 -23.50 10.65
CA ASN A 124 8.06 -24.72 10.55
C ASN A 124 7.45 -25.87 11.39
N SER A 125 6.93 -25.55 12.59
CA SER A 125 6.30 -26.55 13.46
C SER A 125 4.90 -27.01 13.02
N THR A 126 4.11 -26.15 12.36
CA THR A 126 2.70 -26.46 12.05
C THR A 126 2.44 -26.71 10.57
N LEU A 127 3.42 -26.54 9.69
CA LEU A 127 3.24 -26.72 8.23
C LEU A 127 2.65 -28.09 7.84
N PRO A 128 3.08 -29.23 8.42
CA PRO A 128 2.46 -30.52 8.11
C PRO A 128 0.95 -30.53 8.41
N ASP A 129 0.54 -29.94 9.53
CA ASP A 129 -0.86 -29.85 9.94
C ASP A 129 -1.64 -28.88 9.07
N LEU A 130 -1.07 -27.71 8.74
CA LEU A 130 -1.70 -26.76 7.80
C LEU A 130 -1.98 -27.40 6.43
N LYS A 131 -1.06 -28.24 5.94
CA LYS A 131 -1.28 -29.01 4.70
C LYS A 131 -2.35 -30.08 4.89
N ARG A 132 -2.31 -30.82 5.99
CA ARG A 132 -3.31 -31.85 6.32
C ARG A 132 -4.73 -31.27 6.42
N PHE A 133 -4.87 -30.08 6.98
CA PHE A 133 -6.14 -29.36 7.09
C PHE A 133 -6.56 -28.63 5.80
N GLY A 134 -5.73 -28.66 4.75
CA GLY A 134 -6.04 -28.02 3.48
C GLY A 134 -5.90 -26.50 3.50
N TYR A 135 -5.18 -25.91 4.46
CA TYR A 135 -4.94 -24.46 4.55
C TYR A 135 -3.68 -24.00 3.84
N ALA A 136 -2.69 -24.88 3.66
CA ALA A 136 -1.46 -24.57 2.95
C ALA A 136 -1.15 -25.64 1.90
N VAL A 137 -0.44 -25.24 0.85
CA VAL A 137 0.01 -26.13 -0.22
C VAL A 137 1.44 -25.80 -0.61
N SER A 138 2.19 -26.83 -0.99
CA SER A 138 3.49 -26.67 -1.63
C SER A 138 3.37 -26.77 -3.15
N TYR A 139 4.05 -25.89 -3.87
CA TYR A 139 4.09 -25.90 -5.33
C TYR A 139 5.48 -25.54 -5.85
N SER A 140 5.75 -25.86 -7.11
CA SER A 140 6.94 -25.42 -7.83
C SER A 140 6.53 -24.64 -9.07
N LYS A 141 7.31 -23.61 -9.40
CA LYS A 141 7.18 -22.85 -10.66
C LYS A 141 7.93 -23.54 -11.82
N PRO A 142 9.24 -23.88 -11.69
CA PRO A 142 9.95 -24.61 -12.74
C PRO A 142 9.59 -26.09 -12.78
N LYS A 143 9.59 -26.67 -13.99
CA LYS A 143 9.42 -28.11 -14.22
C LYS A 143 10.71 -28.90 -13.97
N LEU A 144 11.86 -28.34 -14.36
CA LEU A 144 13.17 -28.97 -14.22
C LEU A 144 13.82 -28.49 -12.92
N ASN A 145 14.31 -29.41 -12.09
CA ASN A 145 14.84 -29.14 -10.75
C ASN A 145 13.89 -28.29 -9.87
N PRO A 146 12.65 -28.76 -9.64
CA PRO A 146 11.62 -27.99 -8.94
C PRO A 146 12.08 -27.59 -7.53
N GLN A 147 11.98 -26.30 -7.23
CA GLN A 147 12.08 -25.79 -5.87
C GLN A 147 10.68 -25.55 -5.33
N MET A 148 10.43 -26.00 -4.10
CA MET A 148 9.11 -25.94 -3.50
C MET A 148 8.92 -24.65 -2.71
N PHE A 149 7.77 -24.02 -2.93
CA PHE A 149 7.30 -22.85 -2.22
C PHE A 149 5.99 -23.19 -1.53
N VAL A 150 5.78 -22.63 -0.35
CA VAL A 150 4.55 -22.80 0.43
C VAL A 150 3.72 -21.53 0.31
N CYS A 151 2.42 -21.68 0.02
CA CYS A 151 1.44 -20.62 0.09
C CYS A 151 0.12 -21.12 0.71
N LEU A 152 -0.79 -20.18 0.99
CA LEU A 152 -2.14 -20.52 1.47
C LEU A 152 -3.03 -21.00 0.33
N THR A 153 -3.91 -21.95 0.64
CA THR A 153 -5.09 -22.25 -0.18
C THR A 153 -6.15 -21.16 -0.01
N HIS A 154 -7.27 -21.26 -0.74
CA HIS A 154 -8.38 -20.31 -0.57
C HIS A 154 -8.97 -20.33 0.85
N ASP A 155 -9.15 -21.53 1.43
CA ASP A 155 -9.66 -21.69 2.78
C ASP A 155 -8.65 -21.17 3.82
N GLY A 156 -7.36 -21.46 3.60
CA GLY A 156 -6.28 -20.95 4.45
C GLY A 156 -6.19 -19.43 4.40
N TYR A 157 -6.38 -18.84 3.23
CA TYR A 157 -6.42 -17.39 3.04
C TYR A 157 -7.58 -16.75 3.81
N THR A 158 -8.77 -17.34 3.74
CA THR A 158 -9.95 -16.87 4.47
C THR A 158 -9.75 -16.98 5.99
N ALA A 159 -9.20 -18.09 6.47
CA ALA A 159 -8.88 -18.27 7.89
C ALA A 159 -7.81 -17.27 8.37
N ALA A 160 -6.72 -17.13 7.62
CA ALA A 160 -5.63 -16.21 7.95
C ALA A 160 -6.09 -14.75 7.99
N LYS A 161 -6.96 -14.35 7.08
CA LYS A 161 -7.53 -13.00 7.07
C LYS A 161 -8.29 -12.69 8.37
N LYS A 162 -9.10 -13.63 8.87
CA LYS A 162 -9.79 -13.48 10.18
C LYS A 162 -8.79 -13.28 11.32
N VAL A 163 -7.68 -14.03 11.31
CA VAL A 163 -6.60 -13.89 12.30
C VAL A 163 -5.97 -12.51 12.23
N VAL A 164 -5.66 -12.02 11.01
CA VAL A 164 -5.07 -10.69 10.83
C VAL A 164 -6.03 -9.61 11.32
N LEU A 165 -7.30 -9.63 10.90
CA LEU A 165 -8.32 -8.67 11.35
C LEU A 165 -8.41 -8.60 12.88
N ARG A 166 -8.45 -9.77 13.55
CA ARG A 166 -8.44 -9.87 15.01
C ARG A 166 -7.19 -9.23 15.64
N ARG A 167 -6.01 -9.36 15.02
CA ARG A 167 -4.78 -8.70 15.51
C ARG A 167 -4.87 -7.19 15.36
N VAL A 168 -5.41 -6.70 14.24
CA VAL A 168 -5.55 -5.25 14.04
C VAL A 168 -6.51 -4.66 15.08
N GLU A 169 -7.59 -5.36 15.42
CA GLU A 169 -8.51 -5.00 16.51
C GLU A 169 -7.82 -5.03 17.88
N LEU A 170 -7.14 -6.12 18.20
CA LEU A 170 -6.42 -6.29 19.46
C LEU A 170 -5.38 -5.18 19.69
N PHE A 171 -4.74 -4.72 18.62
CA PHE A 171 -3.71 -3.69 18.65
C PHE A 171 -4.18 -2.31 18.17
N GLU A 172 -5.49 -2.07 18.07
CA GLU A 172 -6.05 -0.81 17.56
C GLU A 172 -5.45 0.41 18.29
N LYS A 173 -5.43 0.39 19.63
CA LYS A 173 -4.86 1.48 20.43
C LYS A 173 -3.38 1.73 20.13
N ARG A 174 -2.60 0.70 19.78
CA ARG A 174 -1.19 0.86 19.40
C ARG A 174 -1.06 1.41 17.99
N LEU A 175 -1.92 0.98 17.06
CA LEU A 175 -1.95 1.50 15.69
C LEU A 175 -2.39 2.97 15.65
N ARG A 176 -3.38 3.37 16.46
CA ARG A 176 -3.76 4.77 16.64
C ARG A 176 -2.61 5.61 17.20
N LYS A 177 -1.74 5.07 18.07
CA LYS A 177 -0.55 5.79 18.53
C LYS A 177 0.51 6.01 17.44
N LEU A 178 0.43 5.27 16.34
CA LEU A 178 1.27 5.48 15.16
C LEU A 178 0.66 6.49 14.19
N SER A 179 -0.49 7.10 14.50
CA SER A 179 -1.12 8.04 13.58
C SER A 179 -0.38 9.38 13.54
N THR A 180 0.36 9.62 12.47
CA THR A 180 1.02 10.89 12.18
C THR A 180 0.84 11.23 10.70
N PRO A 181 0.89 12.51 10.31
CA PRO A 181 0.89 12.90 8.89
C PRO A 181 1.97 12.16 8.07
N GLU A 182 3.15 11.99 8.65
CA GLU A 182 4.21 11.19 8.05
C GLU A 182 3.83 9.72 7.83
N ASN A 183 3.25 9.06 8.84
CA ASN A 183 2.84 7.66 8.71
C ASN A 183 1.66 7.49 7.75
N TYR A 184 0.84 8.54 7.54
CA TYR A 184 -0.14 8.55 6.45
C TYR A 184 0.55 8.45 5.08
N ILE A 185 1.53 9.32 4.82
CA ILE A 185 2.29 9.31 3.56
C ILE A 185 3.00 7.98 3.37
N ILE A 186 3.65 7.46 4.41
CA ILE A 186 4.34 6.17 4.36
C ILE A 186 3.34 5.04 4.09
N ALA A 187 2.19 5.00 4.77
CA ALA A 187 1.18 3.98 4.56
C ALA A 187 0.58 4.03 3.14
N LEU A 188 0.30 5.23 2.61
CA LEU A 188 -0.14 5.40 1.23
C LEU A 188 0.92 4.95 0.22
N GLY A 189 2.20 5.22 0.47
CA GLY A 189 3.29 4.71 -0.38
C GLY A 189 3.44 3.18 -0.31
N MET A 190 3.22 2.59 0.87
CA MET A 190 3.24 1.14 1.05
C MET A 190 2.01 0.45 0.42
N SER A 191 0.88 1.15 0.25
CA SER A 191 -0.36 0.54 -0.26
C SER A 191 -0.24 -0.03 -1.67
N ALA A 192 0.67 0.50 -2.49
CA ALA A 192 0.87 0.06 -3.87
C ALA A 192 1.46 -1.36 -3.98
N GLY A 193 2.24 -1.80 -2.99
CA GLY A 193 2.98 -3.07 -3.06
C GLY A 193 3.04 -3.89 -1.78
N LEU A 194 2.59 -3.35 -0.65
CA LEU A 194 2.64 -3.95 0.69
C LEU A 194 4.03 -4.46 1.09
N LYS A 195 5.06 -3.84 0.52
CA LYS A 195 6.47 -4.24 0.68
C LYS A 195 7.38 -3.04 0.84
N VAL A 196 8.41 -3.21 1.66
CA VAL A 196 9.47 -2.23 1.89
C VAL A 196 10.82 -2.94 1.83
N PHE A 197 11.71 -2.46 0.96
CA PHE A 197 13.09 -2.88 0.89
C PHE A 197 13.94 -1.88 1.66
N LYS A 198 14.87 -2.33 2.49
CA LYS A 198 15.82 -1.40 3.10
C LYS A 198 16.78 -0.89 2.02
N THR A 199 16.77 0.41 1.78
CA THR A 199 17.70 1.12 0.88
C THR A 199 18.67 1.96 1.70
N ALA A 200 19.43 2.83 1.05
CA ALA A 200 20.35 3.73 1.76
C ALA A 200 19.58 4.67 2.68
N ASP A 201 20.05 4.82 3.91
CA ASP A 201 19.45 5.71 4.90
C ASP A 201 19.82 7.17 4.58
N LEU A 202 18.83 8.07 4.62
CA LEU A 202 19.01 9.52 4.59
C LEU A 202 19.07 10.01 6.04
N GLU A 203 20.13 10.74 6.40
CA GLU A 203 20.36 11.20 7.78
C GLU A 203 19.58 12.47 8.11
N ASP A 204 19.49 13.41 7.18
CA ASP A 204 18.83 14.71 7.33
C ASP A 204 18.06 15.09 6.06
N TYR A 205 17.01 15.90 6.22
CA TYR A 205 16.13 16.38 5.17
C TYR A 205 16.49 17.78 4.65
N ASP A 206 17.60 18.36 5.09
CA ASP A 206 18.11 19.60 4.51
C ASP A 206 18.45 19.42 3.02
N LEU A 207 18.28 20.47 2.22
CA LEU A 207 18.51 20.45 0.77
C LEU A 207 19.87 19.85 0.38
N LYS A 208 20.95 20.12 1.13
CA LYS A 208 22.29 19.65 0.78
C LYS A 208 22.38 18.13 0.93
N SER A 209 21.83 17.58 2.01
CA SER A 209 21.74 16.14 2.23
C SER A 209 20.87 15.45 1.17
N LEU A 210 19.71 16.03 0.86
CA LEU A 210 18.81 15.54 -0.18
C LEU A 210 19.45 15.55 -1.57
N LEU A 211 20.16 16.62 -1.94
CA LEU A 211 20.88 16.71 -3.20
C LEU A 211 21.98 15.64 -3.31
N SER A 212 22.76 15.45 -2.23
CA SER A 212 23.80 14.42 -2.17
C SER A 212 23.21 13.01 -2.33
N PHE A 213 22.05 12.76 -1.72
CA PHE A 213 21.33 11.50 -1.81
C PHE A 213 20.74 11.27 -3.21
N MET A 214 20.00 12.24 -3.76
CA MET A 214 19.37 12.16 -5.09
C MET A 214 20.38 11.93 -6.21
N ARG A 215 21.58 12.52 -6.11
CA ARG A 215 22.67 12.29 -7.06
C ARG A 215 23.05 10.81 -7.19
N LYS A 216 23.03 10.06 -6.09
CA LYS A 216 23.42 8.64 -6.04
C LYS A 216 22.35 7.69 -6.58
N LEU A 217 21.10 8.15 -6.73
CA LEU A 217 20.01 7.31 -7.23
C LEU A 217 20.14 7.07 -8.74
N SER A 218 19.88 5.82 -9.16
CA SER A 218 19.78 5.46 -10.58
C SER A 218 18.49 6.00 -11.20
N GLU A 219 18.51 6.23 -12.51
CA GLU A 219 17.36 6.78 -13.24
C GLU A 219 16.10 5.90 -13.12
N GLU A 220 16.28 4.59 -13.09
CA GLU A 220 15.20 3.59 -12.92
C GLU A 220 14.35 3.81 -11.66
N ARG A 221 14.89 4.48 -10.63
CA ARG A 221 14.17 4.80 -9.39
C ARG A 221 13.13 5.91 -9.56
N PHE A 222 13.20 6.67 -10.64
CA PHE A 222 12.26 7.75 -10.95
C PHE A 222 11.15 7.32 -11.92
N ALA A 223 11.21 6.11 -12.47
CA ALA A 223 10.18 5.61 -13.37
C ALA A 223 8.82 5.55 -12.66
N VAL A 224 7.81 6.13 -13.29
CA VAL A 224 6.43 6.16 -12.76
C VAL A 224 5.69 4.90 -13.19
N ASP A 225 5.05 4.23 -12.23
CA ASP A 225 4.05 3.21 -12.54
C ASP A 225 2.72 3.89 -12.89
N GLU A 226 2.35 3.87 -14.18
CA GLU A 226 1.10 4.48 -14.69
C GLU A 226 -0.17 3.83 -14.13
N ALA A 227 -0.08 2.64 -13.55
CA ALA A 227 -1.21 2.01 -12.88
C ALA A 227 -1.55 2.71 -11.54
N LEU A 228 -0.65 3.54 -11.02
CA LEU A 228 -0.83 4.24 -9.76
C LEU A 228 -1.37 5.66 -9.99
N HIS A 229 -2.27 6.07 -9.11
CA HIS A 229 -2.68 7.47 -9.01
C HIS A 229 -1.46 8.35 -8.66
N PRO A 230 -1.31 9.58 -9.20
CA PRO A 230 -0.16 10.45 -8.94
C PRO A 230 0.20 10.62 -7.46
N LYS A 231 -0.82 10.68 -6.60
CA LYS A 231 -0.66 10.74 -5.14
C LYS A 231 0.04 9.51 -4.57
N THR A 232 -0.44 8.32 -4.92
CA THR A 232 0.18 7.05 -4.52
C THR A 232 1.57 6.90 -5.12
N ALA A 233 1.78 7.35 -6.36
CA ALA A 233 3.09 7.32 -7.01
C ALA A 233 4.12 8.20 -6.28
N LEU A 234 3.76 9.44 -5.92
CA LEU A 234 4.62 10.32 -5.11
C LEU A 234 4.95 9.67 -3.75
N CYS A 235 3.93 9.23 -3.01
CA CYS A 235 4.15 8.59 -1.70
C CYS A 235 5.01 7.33 -1.81
N ARG A 236 4.83 6.53 -2.87
CA ARG A 236 5.63 5.34 -3.14
C ARG A 236 7.08 5.71 -3.39
N PHE A 237 7.32 6.74 -4.21
CA PHE A 237 8.65 7.27 -4.47
C PHE A 237 9.32 7.73 -3.17
N LEU A 238 8.62 8.46 -2.30
CA LEU A 238 9.13 8.89 -1.00
C LEU A 238 9.54 7.69 -0.13
N VAL A 239 8.69 6.66 -0.02
CA VAL A 239 8.96 5.43 0.74
C VAL A 239 10.16 4.64 0.20
N ASP A 240 10.33 4.59 -1.11
CA ASP A 240 11.44 3.87 -1.74
C ASP A 240 12.75 4.69 -1.70
N THR A 241 12.68 5.97 -1.35
CA THR A 241 13.81 6.91 -1.32
C THR A 241 13.96 7.59 0.05
N ALA A 242 13.58 8.86 0.20
CA ALA A 242 13.89 9.71 1.35
C ALA A 242 13.22 9.27 2.68
N LEU A 243 12.07 8.61 2.62
CA LEU A 243 11.35 8.10 3.80
C LEU A 243 11.61 6.60 4.05
N ASN A 244 12.57 5.99 3.35
CA ASN A 244 12.80 4.54 3.46
C ASN A 244 13.16 4.08 4.87
N GLY A 245 14.10 4.76 5.53
CA GLY A 245 14.50 4.43 6.90
C GLY A 245 13.32 4.48 7.89
N LYS A 246 12.41 5.45 7.70
CA LYS A 246 11.19 5.60 8.50
C LYS A 246 10.17 4.50 8.17
N ALA A 247 9.98 4.17 6.90
CA ALA A 247 9.13 3.06 6.46
C ALA A 247 9.61 1.70 7.00
N VAL A 248 10.92 1.47 7.03
CA VAL A 248 11.52 0.27 7.63
C VAL A 248 11.26 0.21 9.14
N LYS A 249 11.42 1.33 9.87
CA LYS A 249 11.10 1.40 11.31
C LYS A 249 9.61 1.14 11.59
N LEU A 250 8.72 1.66 10.74
CA LEU A 250 7.28 1.39 10.82
C LEU A 250 6.98 -0.09 10.57
N ALA A 251 7.57 -0.69 9.54
CA ALA A 251 7.43 -2.12 9.25
C ALA A 251 7.96 -3.01 10.39
N GLN A 252 9.08 -2.64 11.02
CA GLN A 252 9.60 -3.31 12.21
C GLN A 252 8.64 -3.20 13.40
N THR A 253 8.00 -2.05 13.58
CA THR A 253 6.99 -1.85 14.63
C THR A 253 5.76 -2.72 14.40
N LEU A 254 5.24 -2.75 13.17
CA LEU A 254 4.17 -3.65 12.76
C LEU A 254 4.56 -5.13 12.91
N SER A 255 5.84 -5.47 12.73
CA SER A 255 6.33 -6.83 12.91
C SER A 255 6.23 -7.30 14.36
N LYS A 256 6.48 -6.41 15.33
CA LYS A 256 6.25 -6.69 16.77
C LYS A 256 4.77 -6.93 17.10
N LEU A 257 3.85 -6.50 16.24
CA LEU A 257 2.40 -6.73 16.36
C LEU A 257 1.93 -7.95 15.57
N GLY A 258 2.83 -8.66 14.88
CA GLY A 258 2.48 -9.76 13.99
C GLY A 258 1.69 -9.31 12.75
N LEU A 259 1.89 -8.07 12.31
CA LEU A 259 1.23 -7.41 11.16
C LEU A 259 2.22 -7.08 10.03
N ALA A 260 3.49 -7.44 10.19
CA ALA A 260 4.51 -7.40 9.15
C ALA A 260 5.58 -8.46 9.43
N PHE A 261 6.28 -8.90 8.39
CA PHE A 261 7.36 -9.86 8.53
C PHE A 261 8.51 -9.52 7.61
N LYS A 262 9.74 -9.64 8.13
CA LYS A 262 10.95 -9.62 7.32
C LYS A 262 11.10 -11.00 6.68
N VAL A 263 11.23 -11.03 5.36
CA VAL A 263 11.33 -12.28 4.60
C VAL A 263 12.52 -12.26 3.66
N LYS A 264 13.14 -13.43 3.51
CA LYS A 264 14.16 -13.69 2.48
C LYS A 264 13.43 -13.97 1.16
N LYS A 265 13.82 -13.25 0.11
CA LYS A 265 13.29 -13.41 -1.24
C LYS A 265 14.15 -14.41 -2.00
N TYR A 266 13.51 -15.31 -2.72
CA TYR A 266 14.19 -16.29 -3.56
C TYR A 266 13.66 -16.21 -4.99
N SER A 267 14.52 -16.54 -5.95
CA SER A 267 14.13 -16.80 -7.33
C SER A 267 13.32 -18.10 -7.42
N PRO A 268 12.59 -18.34 -8.53
CA PRO A 268 11.91 -19.62 -8.77
C PRO A 268 12.83 -20.86 -8.69
N PHE A 269 14.14 -20.66 -8.82
CA PHE A 269 15.17 -21.70 -8.75
C PHE A 269 15.85 -21.80 -7.36
N GLY A 270 15.38 -21.04 -6.36
CA GLY A 270 15.91 -21.07 -5.01
C GLY A 270 17.15 -20.19 -4.79
N HIS A 271 17.49 -19.29 -5.73
CA HIS A 271 18.58 -18.33 -5.51
C HIS A 271 18.11 -17.20 -4.61
N TYR A 272 18.85 -16.91 -3.54
CA TYR A 272 18.58 -15.77 -2.67
C TYR A 272 18.72 -14.44 -3.43
N LEU A 273 17.72 -13.57 -3.31
CA LEU A 273 17.62 -12.27 -3.99
C LEU A 273 17.64 -11.07 -3.03
N GLY A 274 17.79 -11.30 -1.72
CA GLY A 274 17.75 -10.25 -0.70
C GLY A 274 16.61 -10.42 0.30
N GLU A 275 16.39 -9.39 1.11
CA GLU A 275 15.36 -9.34 2.14
C GLU A 275 14.43 -8.15 1.94
N GLU A 276 13.16 -8.34 2.30
CA GLU A 276 12.15 -7.29 2.28
C GLU A 276 11.21 -7.45 3.48
N TYR A 277 10.58 -6.36 3.90
CA TYR A 277 9.44 -6.42 4.79
C TYR A 277 8.17 -6.56 3.96
N ARG A 278 7.33 -7.55 4.28
CA ARG A 278 5.95 -7.66 3.78
C ARG A 278 4.99 -7.28 4.90
N ILE A 279 3.92 -6.58 4.56
CA ILE A 279 3.03 -5.92 5.52
C ILE A 279 1.59 -6.35 5.26
N ALA A 280 0.82 -6.59 6.33
CA ALA A 280 -0.61 -6.84 6.23
C ALA A 280 -1.32 -5.65 5.57
N ARG A 281 -2.16 -5.93 4.57
CA ARG A 281 -2.99 -4.92 3.91
C ARG A 281 -3.81 -4.14 4.92
N GLU A 282 -4.40 -4.85 5.88
CA GLU A 282 -5.27 -4.35 6.93
C GLU A 282 -4.54 -3.41 7.88
N ALA A 283 -3.24 -3.64 8.11
CA ALA A 283 -2.43 -2.76 8.94
C ALA A 283 -2.11 -1.44 8.22
N VAL A 284 -1.79 -1.50 6.92
CA VAL A 284 -1.63 -0.29 6.09
C VAL A 284 -2.94 0.48 6.03
N GLU A 285 -4.07 -0.22 5.89
CA GLU A 285 -5.39 0.38 5.91
C GLU A 285 -5.67 1.13 7.21
N ALA A 286 -5.46 0.47 8.35
CA ALA A 286 -5.63 1.07 9.67
C ALA A 286 -4.75 2.31 9.86
N LEU A 287 -3.50 2.27 9.43
CA LEU A 287 -2.60 3.43 9.50
C LEU A 287 -3.12 4.59 8.66
N MET A 288 -3.53 4.35 7.41
CA MET A 288 -4.13 5.41 6.59
C MET A 288 -5.46 5.89 7.16
N LYS A 289 -6.22 5.01 7.85
CA LYS A 289 -7.49 5.35 8.49
C LYS A 289 -7.33 6.31 9.65
N PHE A 290 -6.41 5.97 10.55
CA PHE A 290 -6.19 6.72 11.79
C PHE A 290 -5.35 7.97 11.59
N SER A 291 -4.61 8.06 10.48
CA SER A 291 -3.75 9.20 10.14
C SER A 291 -4.38 10.10 9.09
N PHE A 292 -3.80 11.27 8.89
CA PHE A 292 -4.19 12.20 7.84
C PHE A 292 -3.00 13.07 7.46
N ALA A 293 -2.78 13.24 6.16
CA ALA A 293 -1.97 14.32 5.61
C ALA A 293 -2.60 14.77 4.30
N GLU A 294 -2.77 16.08 4.15
CA GLU A 294 -3.14 16.67 2.87
C GLU A 294 -1.88 16.79 2.00
N ILE A 295 -1.93 16.31 0.77
CA ILE A 295 -0.82 16.47 -0.18
C ILE A 295 -1.20 17.55 -1.20
N PRO A 296 -0.55 18.73 -1.15
CA PRO A 296 -0.83 19.82 -2.08
C PRO A 296 -0.78 19.37 -3.54
N ARG A 297 -1.76 19.82 -4.33
CA ARG A 297 -1.85 19.47 -5.76
C ARG A 297 -0.61 19.89 -6.53
N ASP A 298 0.00 21.01 -6.20
CA ASP A 298 1.21 21.48 -6.88
C ASP A 298 2.39 20.53 -6.69
N TYR A 299 2.49 19.83 -5.55
CA TYR A 299 3.52 18.82 -5.33
C TYR A 299 3.35 17.63 -6.28
N LEU A 300 2.10 17.20 -6.47
CA LEU A 300 1.77 16.14 -7.42
C LEU A 300 2.04 16.57 -8.87
N ARG A 301 1.67 17.80 -9.23
CA ARG A 301 1.90 18.37 -10.57
C ARG A 301 3.39 18.46 -10.88
N GLU A 302 4.18 18.96 -9.94
CA GLU A 302 5.64 19.04 -10.05
C GLU A 302 6.25 17.64 -10.15
N PHE A 303 5.90 16.73 -9.25
CA PHE A 303 6.40 15.35 -9.26
C PHE A 303 6.18 14.66 -10.61
N MET A 304 4.96 14.72 -11.16
CA MET A 304 4.63 14.11 -12.45
C MET A 304 5.40 14.77 -13.60
N ALA A 305 5.63 16.09 -13.57
CA ALA A 305 6.43 16.78 -14.59
C ALA A 305 7.90 16.33 -14.61
N LEU A 306 8.43 15.91 -13.45
CA LEU A 306 9.84 15.51 -13.30
C LEU A 306 10.07 14.02 -13.62
N THR A 307 9.08 13.17 -13.37
CA THR A 307 9.24 11.71 -13.41
C THR A 307 8.60 11.06 -14.64
N TYR A 308 7.41 11.51 -15.04
CA TYR A 308 6.70 10.92 -16.18
C TYR A 308 7.48 10.98 -17.51
N PRO A 309 8.13 12.11 -17.87
CA PRO A 309 8.87 12.19 -19.12
C PRO A 309 10.06 11.23 -19.23
N LEU A 310 10.60 10.76 -18.10
CA LEU A 310 11.73 9.81 -18.08
C LEU A 310 11.33 8.44 -18.64
N SER A 311 10.05 8.12 -18.63
CA SER A 311 9.53 6.84 -19.15
C SER A 311 8.69 7.00 -20.41
N HIS A 312 8.25 8.23 -20.73
CA HIS A 312 7.30 8.48 -21.82
C HIS A 312 7.64 9.76 -22.59
N SER A 313 7.77 9.64 -23.91
CA SER A 313 7.93 10.79 -24.80
C SER A 313 6.60 11.48 -25.14
N ASP A 314 5.45 10.85 -24.88
CA ASP A 314 4.13 11.46 -25.04
C ASP A 314 3.59 11.91 -23.69
N ILE A 315 3.55 13.22 -23.49
CA ILE A 315 3.12 13.86 -22.24
C ILE A 315 1.65 14.27 -22.27
N TYR A 316 0.89 13.91 -23.32
CA TYR A 316 -0.55 14.19 -23.38
C TYR A 316 -1.30 13.88 -22.06
N PRO A 317 -1.06 12.74 -21.39
CA PRO A 317 -1.80 12.39 -20.16
C PRO A 317 -1.59 13.36 -19.00
N ILE A 318 -0.47 14.08 -18.98
CA ILE A 318 -0.12 15.00 -17.89
C ILE A 318 -0.10 16.47 -18.32
N LEU A 319 -0.31 16.79 -19.60
CA LEU A 319 -0.11 18.16 -20.10
C LEU A 319 -1.04 19.18 -19.44
N SER A 320 -2.33 18.86 -19.30
CA SER A 320 -3.31 19.74 -18.63
C SER A 320 -3.08 19.82 -17.11
N TYR A 321 -2.48 18.78 -16.54
CA TYR A 321 -2.24 18.68 -15.10
C TYR A 321 -0.93 19.36 -14.70
N SER A 322 0.16 19.08 -15.39
CA SER A 322 1.55 19.43 -15.05
C SER A 322 2.19 20.44 -16.01
N GLY A 323 1.42 20.99 -16.97
CA GLY A 323 1.93 21.84 -18.04
C GLY A 323 2.80 23.02 -17.60
N ASP A 324 2.43 23.72 -16.51
CA ASP A 324 3.20 24.86 -16.02
C ASP A 324 4.62 24.46 -15.57
N PHE A 325 4.78 23.27 -14.96
CA PHE A 325 6.08 22.75 -14.55
C PHE A 325 6.91 22.24 -15.72
N LEU A 326 6.24 21.67 -16.74
CA LEU A 326 6.90 21.27 -17.99
C LEU A 326 7.43 22.47 -18.76
N ARG A 327 6.67 23.59 -18.82
CA ARG A 327 7.14 24.84 -19.43
C ARG A 327 8.34 25.43 -18.70
N LYS A 328 8.34 25.42 -17.37
CA LYS A 328 9.52 25.84 -16.57
C LYS A 328 10.76 24.99 -16.90
N ALA A 329 10.60 23.70 -17.15
CA ALA A 329 11.70 22.81 -17.55
C ALA A 329 12.19 23.15 -18.98
N GLU A 330 11.28 23.46 -19.90
CA GLU A 330 11.64 23.93 -21.25
C GLU A 330 12.37 25.27 -21.22
N GLU A 331 11.89 26.23 -20.43
CA GLU A 331 12.55 27.54 -20.20
C GLU A 331 13.95 27.39 -19.59
N SER A 332 14.16 26.33 -18.79
CA SER A 332 15.48 25.98 -18.23
C SER A 332 16.40 25.30 -19.25
N GLY A 333 15.93 25.05 -20.47
CA GLY A 333 16.69 24.44 -21.56
C GLY A 333 16.97 22.94 -21.36
N VAL A 334 16.21 22.26 -20.49
CA VAL A 334 16.44 20.83 -20.19
C VAL A 334 15.53 19.88 -20.97
N CYS A 335 14.50 20.41 -21.62
CA CYS A 335 13.65 19.67 -22.55
C CYS A 335 13.10 20.62 -23.62
N ARG A 336 12.44 20.06 -24.63
CA ARG A 336 11.70 20.78 -25.68
C ARG A 336 10.32 20.16 -25.84
N LEU A 337 9.28 20.99 -25.92
CA LEU A 337 7.89 20.58 -26.07
C LEU A 337 7.43 20.79 -27.52
N GLU A 338 6.91 19.74 -28.14
CA GLU A 338 6.35 19.76 -29.50
C GLU A 338 4.92 19.18 -29.46
N GLY A 339 3.93 20.04 -29.21
CA GLY A 339 2.55 19.59 -29.02
C GLY A 339 2.42 18.71 -27.77
N SER A 340 2.09 17.43 -27.94
CA SER A 340 2.06 16.45 -26.83
C SER A 340 3.36 15.67 -26.68
N LYS A 341 4.36 15.89 -27.52
CA LYS A 341 5.65 15.20 -27.43
C LYS A 341 6.65 16.03 -26.63
N ILE A 342 7.51 15.33 -25.90
CA ILE A 342 8.65 15.90 -25.18
C ILE A 342 9.95 15.25 -25.65
N THR A 343 10.95 16.08 -25.90
CA THR A 343 12.33 15.64 -26.14
C THR A 343 13.19 16.09 -24.97
N LEU A 344 13.82 15.14 -24.29
CA LEU A 344 14.67 15.41 -23.12
C LEU A 344 16.11 15.68 -23.55
N SER A 345 16.74 16.67 -22.92
CA SER A 345 18.20 16.83 -23.00
C SER A 345 18.90 15.84 -22.08
N GLU A 346 20.21 15.65 -22.29
CA GLU A 346 21.07 14.85 -21.40
C GLU A 346 21.10 15.38 -19.95
N LYS A 347 20.75 16.66 -19.74
CA LYS A 347 20.74 17.31 -18.42
C LYS A 347 19.42 17.16 -17.67
N PHE A 348 18.39 16.59 -18.30
CA PHE A 348 17.07 16.50 -17.68
C PHE A 348 17.06 15.67 -16.40
N VAL A 349 17.81 14.55 -16.37
CA VAL A 349 17.91 13.70 -15.17
C VAL A 349 18.51 14.47 -13.99
N ASP A 350 19.57 15.25 -14.21
CA ASP A 350 20.18 16.07 -13.17
C ASP A 350 19.23 17.18 -12.70
N TYR A 351 18.52 17.81 -13.62
CA TYR A 351 17.46 18.78 -13.30
C TYR A 351 16.36 18.14 -12.45
N ALA A 352 15.87 16.95 -12.85
CA ALA A 352 14.85 16.22 -12.12
C ALA A 352 15.32 15.87 -10.71
N LYS A 353 16.57 15.38 -10.55
CA LYS A 353 17.18 15.10 -9.24
C LYS A 353 17.23 16.32 -8.33
N VAL A 354 17.63 17.48 -8.85
CA VAL A 354 17.66 18.74 -8.08
C VAL A 354 16.27 19.16 -7.66
N ARG A 355 15.31 19.14 -8.59
CA ARG A 355 13.93 19.55 -8.32
C ARG A 355 13.19 18.59 -7.39
N LEU A 356 13.44 17.29 -7.50
CA LEU A 356 12.93 16.28 -6.58
C LEU A 356 13.50 16.47 -5.17
N ALA A 357 14.78 16.81 -5.02
CA ALA A 357 15.36 17.15 -3.71
C ALA A 357 14.62 18.34 -3.08
N MET A 358 14.42 19.43 -3.83
CA MET A 358 13.67 20.60 -3.35
C MET A 358 12.21 20.29 -3.05
N LEU A 359 11.57 19.42 -3.83
CA LEU A 359 10.19 19.00 -3.60
C LEU A 359 10.09 18.16 -2.32
N ILE A 360 11.03 17.26 -2.09
CA ILE A 360 11.08 16.42 -0.89
C ILE A 360 11.29 17.28 0.35
N GLU A 361 12.22 18.23 0.31
CA GLU A 361 12.46 19.17 1.42
C GLU A 361 11.14 19.83 1.85
N LYS A 362 10.41 20.45 0.91
CA LYS A 362 9.09 21.06 1.18
C LYS A 362 8.09 20.09 1.77
N ILE A 363 7.96 18.89 1.18
CA ILE A 363 7.04 17.87 1.69
C ILE A 363 7.41 17.49 3.13
N THR A 364 8.70 17.36 3.45
CA THR A 364 9.15 16.97 4.78
C THR A 364 9.08 18.09 5.81
N GLU A 365 9.21 19.35 5.41
CA GLU A 365 8.95 20.51 6.27
C GLU A 365 7.47 20.60 6.67
N ASP A 366 6.57 20.17 5.79
CA ASP A 366 5.12 20.13 6.02
C ASP A 366 4.64 18.92 6.85
N LEU A 367 5.54 18.01 7.27
CA LEU A 367 5.22 16.82 8.07
C LEU A 367 5.61 17.00 9.55
N PRO A 368 4.76 17.61 10.40
CA PRO A 368 4.95 17.54 11.85
C PRO A 368 4.61 16.16 12.44
#